data_AF-A0A5N7A6T9-F1
#
_entry.id   AF-A0A5N7A6T9-F1
#
_cell.length_a   1.000
_cell.length_b   1.000
_cell.length_c   1.000
_cell.angle_alpha   90.00
_cell.angle_beta   90.00
_cell.angle_gamma   90.00
#
_symmetry.space_group_name_H-M   'P 1'
#
loop_
_entity.id
_entity.type
_entity.pdbx_description
1 polymer ?
#
loop_
_entity_poly.entity_id
_entity_poly.type
_entity_poly.pdbx_seq_one_letter_code
_entity_poly.pdbx_strand_id
1 'polypeptide(L)'
;MRGNPTSFFSMTALQKGWMLVAITVIFWAIPIAMSFPSSAMTVKNAIYTHIIPQIVPSMVPQETWGGNTTELLDKGLAMYVTPSDADANALDNVQVVSIDPLYFVTLHTNVKPVVQQLATESMVNGAPRTMDSPCGMNCSYEISFDGPYFNCNHTLTEHITPGDYNTSSAHIQFYESNWTTAQNKPDGGIIGDYRIKSLEVHVFFLNASSAYQLSYATHALTCRPSRAKYHVVQQFRNGQQSSTVTTRDAQDLVLMDEMLYFSKDNMTAGVIDQIRDRNIMTLIVAMANVLTGTVTGVTVGVDNGSIPQQAYVSGIIEDWDSLFDITEDNLNSMLANITMSVINQFQLNTATTNVTRHDLRTQFAFSRPLNLLLSYFLSLGVALPLAAVGYWSLRQNGVPATDNGILQVTMTTRGSPKLDQLTKGGCLGGNHNESAQLKQLEVQFGEVSRANSSREEQNSLGASTSELRMAGFAPRDEVTPLLRGERYGVTYNDKVAGSKVRDGSLLTDDGVHN
;
A
#
# COMPACT_ATOMS: atom_id res chain seq x y z
N MET A 1 48.86 -21.59 23.56
CA MET A 1 48.27 -20.85 22.43
C MET A 1 47.71 -19.46 22.81
N ARG A 2 47.26 -19.19 24.05
CA ARG A 2 46.80 -17.83 24.46
C ARG A 2 47.89 -16.73 24.57
N GLY A 3 49.17 -17.09 24.68
CA GLY A 3 50.26 -16.12 24.91
C GLY A 3 51.00 -15.61 23.67
N ASN A 4 50.90 -16.28 22.51
CA ASN A 4 51.56 -15.84 21.27
C ASN A 4 50.89 -16.47 20.02
N PRO A 5 50.15 -15.71 19.20
CA PRO A 5 49.39 -16.23 18.05
C PRO A 5 50.28 -16.78 16.92
N THR A 6 51.53 -16.36 16.84
CA THR A 6 52.49 -16.83 15.82
C THR A 6 53.00 -18.26 16.08
N SER A 7 52.88 -18.77 17.32
CA SER A 7 53.24 -20.15 17.68
C SER A 7 52.36 -21.20 16.99
N PHE A 8 51.23 -20.78 16.41
CA PHE A 8 50.31 -21.63 15.66
C PHE A 8 50.93 -22.14 14.34
N PHE A 9 51.79 -21.34 13.71
CA PHE A 9 52.46 -21.67 12.45
C PHE A 9 53.77 -22.45 12.64
N SER A 10 54.08 -22.87 13.86
CA SER A 10 55.24 -23.74 14.10
C SER A 10 54.97 -25.13 13.51
N MET A 11 55.90 -25.58 12.65
CA MET A 11 55.82 -26.88 11.96
C MET A 11 55.63 -28.05 12.95
N THR A 12 56.17 -27.90 14.16
CA THR A 12 56.10 -28.88 15.24
C THR A 12 54.69 -28.96 15.85
N ALA A 13 54.00 -27.82 15.96
CA ALA A 13 52.62 -27.76 16.44
C ALA A 13 51.63 -28.33 15.39
N LEU A 14 51.91 -28.11 14.10
CA LEU A 14 51.13 -28.65 13.00
C LEU A 14 51.24 -30.17 12.87
N GLN A 15 52.42 -30.74 13.08
CA GLN A 15 52.64 -32.19 12.99
C GLN A 15 52.13 -32.98 14.21
N LYS A 16 52.29 -32.44 15.43
CA LYS A 16 51.93 -33.17 16.67
C LYS A 16 50.57 -32.80 17.24
N GLY A 17 50.01 -31.64 16.89
CA GLY A 17 48.79 -31.07 17.45
C GLY A 17 47.69 -30.82 16.41
N TRP A 18 47.65 -31.62 15.33
CA TRP A 18 46.77 -31.42 14.17
C TRP A 18 45.28 -31.17 14.52
N MET A 19 44.74 -31.85 15.55
CA MET A 19 43.33 -31.68 15.94
C MET A 19 43.08 -30.32 16.59
N LEU A 20 44.02 -29.88 17.42
CA LEU A 20 43.93 -28.61 18.15
C LEU A 20 44.03 -27.43 17.18
N VAL A 21 44.86 -27.58 16.14
CA VAL A 21 44.95 -26.66 15.00
C VAL A 21 43.63 -26.61 14.24
N ALA A 22 43.05 -27.77 13.88
CA ALA A 22 41.78 -27.83 13.16
C ALA A 22 40.62 -27.16 13.93
N ILE A 23 40.49 -27.45 15.23
CA ILE A 23 39.46 -26.85 16.09
C ILE A 23 39.62 -25.33 16.17
N THR A 24 40.85 -24.84 16.29
CA THR A 24 41.13 -23.39 16.35
C THR A 24 40.76 -22.69 15.04
N VAL A 25 41.08 -23.30 13.88
CA VAL A 25 40.68 -22.78 12.57
C VAL A 25 39.15 -22.74 12.43
N ILE A 26 38.45 -23.78 12.90
CA ILE A 26 36.98 -23.81 12.91
C ILE A 26 36.43 -22.67 13.78
N PHE A 27 36.94 -22.47 14.99
CA PHE A 27 36.52 -21.37 15.86
C PHE A 27 36.78 -19.99 15.26
N TRP A 28 37.86 -19.83 14.49
CA TRP A 28 38.15 -18.57 13.78
C TRP A 28 37.27 -18.38 12.54
N ALA A 29 36.82 -19.46 11.91
CA ALA A 29 35.92 -19.40 10.76
C ALA A 29 34.46 -19.15 11.13
N ILE A 30 34.02 -19.50 12.36
CA ILE A 30 32.63 -19.31 12.81
C ILE A 30 32.15 -17.85 12.71
N PRO A 31 32.88 -16.83 13.21
CA PRO A 31 32.46 -15.42 13.09
C PRO A 31 32.34 -14.96 11.63
N ILE A 32 33.24 -15.43 10.76
CA ILE A 32 33.25 -15.12 9.34
C ILE A 32 32.01 -15.74 8.67
N ALA A 33 31.71 -17.01 8.97
CA ALA A 33 30.54 -17.72 8.47
C ALA A 33 29.22 -17.06 8.92
N MET A 34 29.13 -16.58 10.16
CA MET A 34 27.93 -15.92 10.71
C MET A 34 27.63 -14.56 10.05
N SER A 35 28.57 -13.94 9.33
CA SER A 35 28.38 -12.63 8.67
C SER A 35 27.74 -12.71 7.28
N PHE A 36 27.77 -13.89 6.64
CA PHE A 36 27.25 -14.07 5.27
C PHE A 36 25.71 -14.05 5.15
N PRO A 37 24.90 -14.59 6.09
CA PRO A 37 23.45 -14.60 5.95
C PRO A 37 22.85 -13.19 5.82
N SER A 38 23.36 -12.24 6.59
CA SER A 38 22.92 -10.83 6.59
C SER A 38 23.23 -10.13 5.26
N SER A 39 24.32 -10.53 4.59
CA SER A 39 24.81 -9.91 3.37
C SER A 39 24.16 -10.45 2.09
N ALA A 40 23.45 -11.58 2.18
CA ALA A 40 22.77 -12.22 1.04
C ALA A 40 21.30 -11.80 0.90
N MET A 41 20.79 -11.01 1.84
CA MET A 41 19.40 -10.56 1.86
C MET A 41 19.27 -9.29 1.00
N THR A 42 18.39 -9.32 0.02
CA THR A 42 18.07 -8.14 -0.81
C THR A 42 16.64 -7.69 -0.54
N VAL A 43 16.44 -6.40 -0.34
CA VAL A 43 15.10 -5.82 -0.24
C VAL A 43 14.52 -5.73 -1.65
N LYS A 44 13.40 -6.41 -1.87
CA LYS A 44 12.61 -6.27 -3.10
C LYS A 44 11.25 -5.71 -2.73
N ASN A 45 10.77 -4.77 -3.53
CA ASN A 45 9.39 -4.32 -3.43
C ASN A 45 8.51 -5.35 -4.14
N ALA A 46 7.48 -5.83 -3.47
CA ALA A 46 6.44 -6.63 -4.07
C ALA A 46 5.09 -5.95 -3.87
N ILE A 47 4.26 -6.05 -4.90
CA ILE A 47 2.90 -5.54 -4.88
C ILE A 47 2.03 -6.64 -4.26
N TYR A 48 1.39 -6.33 -3.16
CA TYR A 48 0.40 -7.20 -2.54
C TYR A 48 -1.00 -6.64 -2.83
N THR A 49 -1.86 -7.50 -3.35
CA THR A 49 -3.28 -7.22 -3.60
C THR A 49 -4.09 -7.62 -2.38
N HIS A 50 -4.76 -6.66 -1.76
CA HIS A 50 -5.71 -6.91 -0.69
C HIS A 50 -7.11 -6.48 -1.12
N ILE A 51 -8.11 -7.29 -0.78
CA ILE A 51 -9.53 -6.93 -0.90
C ILE A 51 -10.00 -6.55 0.50
N ILE A 52 -10.35 -5.29 0.70
CA ILE A 52 -10.73 -4.75 2.00
C ILE A 52 -12.08 -4.03 1.85
N PRO A 53 -13.07 -4.30 2.73
CA PRO A 53 -14.30 -3.51 2.74
C PRO A 53 -13.98 -2.08 3.16
N GLN A 54 -14.33 -1.11 2.32
CA GLN A 54 -14.08 0.30 2.61
C GLN A 54 -15.27 1.17 2.15
N ILE A 55 -15.46 2.26 2.87
CA ILE A 55 -16.46 3.29 2.59
C ILE A 55 -15.96 4.14 1.43
N VAL A 56 -16.71 4.18 0.33
CA VAL A 56 -16.42 4.97 -0.86
C VAL A 56 -17.58 5.93 -1.19
N PRO A 57 -17.30 7.08 -1.82
CA PRO A 57 -18.36 7.97 -2.31
C PRO A 57 -19.27 7.27 -3.32
N SER A 58 -20.57 7.44 -3.15
CA SER A 58 -21.60 6.89 -4.05
C SER A 58 -22.79 7.85 -4.13
N MET A 59 -23.61 7.71 -5.17
CA MET A 59 -24.92 8.35 -5.21
C MET A 59 -25.99 7.35 -4.77
N VAL A 60 -26.84 7.74 -3.83
CA VAL A 60 -28.07 7.01 -3.51
C VAL A 60 -29.19 8.03 -3.66
N PRO A 61 -29.77 8.19 -4.86
CA PRO A 61 -30.68 9.30 -5.14
C PRO A 61 -31.97 9.26 -4.31
N GLN A 62 -32.31 8.08 -3.78
CA GLN A 62 -33.44 7.83 -2.89
C GLN A 62 -33.15 8.08 -1.40
N GLU A 63 -31.95 8.58 -1.05
CA GLU A 63 -31.62 8.87 0.35
C GLU A 63 -32.50 10.00 0.89
N THR A 64 -33.08 9.76 2.06
CA THR A 64 -34.01 10.69 2.72
C THR A 64 -33.50 11.15 4.08
N TRP A 65 -32.28 10.77 4.49
CA TRP A 65 -31.63 11.13 5.75
C TRP A 65 -32.54 10.91 6.97
N GLY A 66 -33.23 9.76 7.00
CA GLY A 66 -34.16 9.41 8.07
C GLY A 66 -35.37 10.34 8.23
N GLY A 67 -35.72 11.10 7.18
CA GLY A 67 -36.81 12.08 7.22
C GLY A 67 -36.41 13.42 7.83
N ASN A 68 -35.10 13.67 7.99
CA ASN A 68 -34.61 14.96 8.40
C ASN A 68 -34.73 15.96 7.23
N THR A 69 -35.74 16.81 7.32
CA THR A 69 -36.05 17.86 6.33
C THR A 69 -34.90 18.83 6.10
N THR A 70 -34.15 19.19 7.15
CA THR A 70 -33.00 20.10 7.05
C THR A 70 -31.84 19.49 6.28
N GLU A 71 -31.55 18.21 6.51
CA GLU A 71 -30.51 17.50 5.75
C GLU A 71 -30.93 17.28 4.30
N LEU A 72 -32.21 17.01 4.03
CA LEU A 72 -32.70 16.90 2.66
C LEU A 72 -32.60 18.23 1.90
N LEU A 73 -32.90 19.36 2.55
CA LEU A 73 -32.73 20.70 1.97
C LEU A 73 -31.26 20.98 1.61
N ASP A 74 -30.34 20.66 2.53
CA ASP A 74 -28.91 20.93 2.36
C ASP A 74 -28.24 19.98 1.36
N LYS A 75 -28.43 18.66 1.54
CA LYS A 75 -27.73 17.59 0.80
C LYS A 75 -28.49 17.06 -0.41
N GLY A 76 -29.79 17.31 -0.52
CA GLY A 76 -30.57 16.91 -1.69
C GLY A 76 -30.07 17.56 -2.98
N LEU A 77 -30.13 16.84 -4.11
CA LEU A 77 -29.69 17.39 -5.40
C LEU A 77 -30.71 18.38 -5.94
N ALA A 78 -31.99 18.03 -5.87
CA ALA A 78 -33.09 18.91 -6.21
C ALA A 78 -33.16 20.11 -5.26
N MET A 79 -33.69 21.22 -5.75
CA MET A 79 -34.01 22.37 -4.91
C MET A 79 -35.31 22.10 -4.15
N TYR A 80 -35.20 22.00 -2.83
CA TYR A 80 -36.33 21.86 -1.91
C TYR A 80 -36.61 23.22 -1.26
N VAL A 81 -37.89 23.57 -1.05
CA VAL A 81 -38.26 24.87 -0.47
C VAL A 81 -39.17 24.65 0.74
N THR A 82 -38.92 25.36 1.83
CA THR A 82 -39.86 25.42 2.95
C THR A 82 -40.93 26.47 2.64
N PRO A 83 -42.23 26.14 2.71
CA PRO A 83 -43.28 27.14 2.50
C PRO A 83 -43.14 28.28 3.52
N SER A 84 -43.18 29.54 3.07
CA SER A 84 -43.10 30.72 3.94
C SER A 84 -44.32 30.88 4.86
N ASP A 85 -45.46 30.32 4.43
CA ASP A 85 -46.78 30.56 5.01
C ASP A 85 -47.38 29.33 5.70
N ALA A 86 -46.68 28.19 5.67
CA ALA A 86 -47.09 27.05 6.51
C ALA A 86 -46.81 27.43 7.95
N ASP A 87 -47.87 27.44 8.78
CA ASP A 87 -47.86 27.75 10.19
C ASP A 87 -46.50 27.45 10.83
N ALA A 88 -45.90 28.43 11.53
CA ALA A 88 -44.64 28.28 12.26
C ALA A 88 -44.63 27.11 13.29
N ASN A 89 -45.75 26.39 13.42
CA ASN A 89 -45.96 25.19 14.23
C ASN A 89 -45.80 23.87 13.45
N ALA A 90 -45.69 23.88 12.11
CA ALA A 90 -45.48 22.70 11.26
C ALA A 90 -44.04 22.66 10.72
N LEU A 91 -43.06 22.66 11.63
CA LEU A 91 -41.62 22.62 11.33
C LEU A 91 -41.16 21.37 10.54
N ASP A 92 -42.04 20.39 10.34
CA ASP A 92 -41.72 19.09 9.73
C ASP A 92 -42.16 18.95 8.26
N ASN A 93 -42.74 19.98 7.65
CA ASN A 93 -43.23 19.90 6.27
C ASN A 93 -42.31 20.67 5.30
N VAL A 94 -41.63 19.95 4.41
CA VAL A 94 -40.89 20.55 3.29
C VAL A 94 -41.70 20.38 2.01
N GLN A 95 -41.81 21.46 1.26
CA GLN A 95 -42.47 21.46 -0.03
C GLN A 95 -41.42 21.21 -1.12
N VAL A 96 -41.65 20.20 -1.94
CA VAL A 96 -40.84 20.02 -3.13
C VAL A 96 -41.49 20.80 -4.26
N VAL A 97 -40.82 21.84 -4.73
CA VAL A 97 -41.32 22.67 -5.83
C VAL A 97 -41.47 21.78 -7.06
N SER A 98 -42.65 21.80 -7.70
CA SER A 98 -42.82 21.18 -9.01
C SER A 98 -41.85 21.82 -9.99
N ILE A 99 -41.38 21.05 -10.97
CA ILE A 99 -40.65 21.65 -12.09
C ILE A 99 -41.70 22.31 -12.99
N ASP A 100 -42.21 23.47 -12.55
CA ASP A 100 -43.22 24.24 -13.25
C ASP A 100 -42.55 24.95 -14.45
N PRO A 101 -43.00 24.71 -15.68
CA PRO A 101 -42.44 25.35 -16.87
C PRO A 101 -42.68 26.85 -16.93
N LEU A 102 -43.75 27.37 -16.32
CA LEU A 102 -44.08 28.79 -16.47
C LEU A 102 -43.21 29.72 -15.61
N TYR A 103 -42.54 29.16 -14.59
CA TYR A 103 -41.58 29.88 -13.75
C TYR A 103 -40.13 29.84 -14.27
N PHE A 104 -39.87 29.22 -15.42
CA PHE A 104 -38.55 29.25 -16.06
C PHE A 104 -38.12 30.65 -16.53
N VAL A 105 -39.07 31.56 -16.74
CA VAL A 105 -38.78 32.89 -17.31
C VAL A 105 -38.44 33.93 -16.23
N THR A 106 -38.77 33.68 -14.95
CA THR A 106 -38.52 34.64 -13.85
C THR A 106 -37.70 34.08 -12.68
N LEU A 107 -37.41 32.79 -12.63
CA LEU A 107 -36.40 32.20 -11.74
C LEU A 107 -35.44 31.35 -12.57
N HIS A 108 -34.24 31.89 -12.81
CA HIS A 108 -33.14 31.05 -13.26
C HIS A 108 -32.97 29.90 -12.24
N THR A 109 -33.08 28.67 -12.75
CA THR A 109 -32.61 27.40 -12.17
C THR A 109 -33.32 26.89 -10.91
N ASN A 110 -34.29 25.97 -11.08
CA ASN A 110 -34.70 24.99 -10.05
C ASN A 110 -33.61 23.93 -9.75
N VAL A 111 -32.43 24.09 -10.35
CA VAL A 111 -31.23 23.30 -10.13
C VAL A 111 -30.34 24.11 -9.20
N LYS A 112 -29.77 23.49 -8.15
CA LYS A 112 -28.79 24.15 -7.29
C LYS A 112 -27.66 24.75 -8.15
N PRO A 113 -27.26 26.02 -7.98
CA PRO A 113 -26.24 26.67 -8.82
C PRO A 113 -24.93 25.88 -8.89
N VAL A 114 -24.55 25.19 -7.81
CA VAL A 114 -23.36 24.33 -7.77
C VAL A 114 -23.49 23.12 -8.71
N VAL A 115 -24.67 22.51 -8.81
CA VAL A 115 -24.92 21.39 -9.75
C VAL A 115 -24.87 21.90 -11.19
N GLN A 116 -25.45 23.09 -11.47
CA GLN A 116 -25.37 23.72 -12.79
C GLN A 116 -23.92 24.05 -13.18
N GLN A 117 -23.12 24.54 -12.23
CA GLN A 117 -21.70 24.82 -12.43
C GLN A 117 -20.91 23.55 -12.75
N LEU A 118 -21.12 22.47 -11.99
CA LEU A 118 -20.47 21.18 -12.24
C LEU A 118 -20.89 20.58 -13.59
N ALA A 119 -22.16 20.72 -13.97
CA ALA A 119 -22.64 20.28 -15.28
C ALA A 119 -21.89 21.00 -16.41
N THR A 120 -21.80 22.33 -16.30
CA THR A 120 -21.08 23.17 -17.26
C THR A 120 -19.59 22.83 -17.31
N GLU A 121 -18.92 22.70 -16.16
CA GLU A 121 -17.50 22.32 -16.06
C GLU A 121 -17.23 20.95 -16.69
N SER A 122 -18.09 19.96 -16.43
CA SER A 122 -17.92 18.59 -16.94
C SER A 122 -18.14 18.51 -18.45
N MET A 123 -19.10 19.28 -18.98
CA MET A 123 -19.37 19.33 -20.42
C MET A 123 -18.27 20.06 -21.19
N VAL A 124 -17.78 21.19 -20.67
CA VAL A 124 -16.70 21.95 -21.32
C VAL A 124 -15.39 21.18 -21.30
N ASN A 125 -15.08 20.46 -20.22
CA ASN A 125 -13.85 19.68 -20.10
C ASN A 125 -13.95 18.29 -20.75
N GLY A 126 -15.16 17.81 -21.06
CA GLY A 126 -15.40 16.46 -21.59
C GLY A 126 -15.07 15.33 -20.61
N ALA A 127 -14.81 15.63 -19.34
CA ALA A 127 -14.38 14.69 -18.32
C ALA A 127 -14.98 15.04 -16.95
N PRO A 128 -15.21 14.06 -16.07
CA PRO A 128 -15.69 14.33 -14.73
C PRO A 128 -14.61 15.01 -13.87
N ARG A 129 -15.04 15.84 -12.92
CA ARG A 129 -14.16 16.40 -11.88
C ARG A 129 -13.54 15.26 -11.10
N THR A 130 -12.22 15.25 -10.93
CA THR A 130 -11.50 14.20 -10.20
C THR A 130 -11.58 14.39 -8.68
N MET A 131 -11.53 13.30 -7.92
CA MET A 131 -11.35 13.30 -6.47
C MET A 131 -10.06 12.58 -6.06
N ASP A 132 -9.63 12.82 -4.82
CA ASP A 132 -8.54 12.07 -4.21
C ASP A 132 -8.96 10.63 -3.90
N SER A 133 -8.01 9.71 -4.03
CA SER A 133 -8.25 8.30 -3.78
C SER A 133 -8.60 8.03 -2.30
N PRO A 134 -9.72 7.35 -2.00
CA PRO A 134 -10.07 7.02 -0.62
C PRO A 134 -9.17 5.93 -0.02
N CYS A 135 -8.49 5.15 -0.86
CA CYS A 135 -7.82 3.90 -0.49
C CYS A 135 -6.30 3.89 -0.71
N GLY A 136 -5.72 5.02 -1.12
CA GLY A 136 -4.28 5.16 -1.41
C GLY A 136 -3.97 5.24 -2.91
N MET A 137 -2.69 5.27 -3.27
CA MET A 137 -2.25 5.61 -4.63
C MET A 137 -2.76 4.66 -5.73
N ASN A 138 -2.87 3.37 -5.42
CA ASN A 138 -3.28 2.34 -6.37
C ASN A 138 -4.43 1.51 -5.78
N CYS A 139 -5.65 1.86 -6.14
CA CYS A 139 -6.81 1.07 -5.76
C CYS A 139 -7.90 1.10 -6.83
N SER A 140 -8.72 0.07 -6.81
CA SER A 140 -9.89 -0.06 -7.67
C SER A 140 -11.07 -0.57 -6.88
N TYR A 141 -12.25 -0.08 -7.23
CA TYR A 141 -13.50 -0.51 -6.65
C TYR A 141 -14.65 -0.39 -7.64
N GLU A 142 -15.72 -1.11 -7.35
CA GLU A 142 -16.92 -1.15 -8.17
C GLU A 142 -18.12 -0.77 -7.32
N ILE A 143 -18.98 0.07 -7.87
CA ILE A 143 -20.25 0.49 -7.24
C ILE A 143 -21.38 0.43 -8.26
N SER A 144 -22.61 0.27 -7.78
CA SER A 144 -23.80 0.31 -8.61
C SER A 144 -24.90 1.11 -7.96
N PHE A 145 -25.55 1.98 -8.73
CA PHE A 145 -26.60 2.88 -8.26
C PHE A 145 -27.52 3.30 -9.43
N ASP A 146 -28.67 3.90 -9.12
CA ASP A 146 -29.57 4.45 -10.14
C ASP A 146 -29.09 5.85 -10.57
N GLY A 147 -28.99 6.09 -11.88
CA GLY A 147 -28.52 7.36 -12.45
C GLY A 147 -29.41 7.88 -13.58
N PRO A 148 -29.17 9.12 -14.04
CA PRO A 148 -29.94 9.72 -15.14
C PRO A 148 -29.68 9.03 -16.47
N TYR A 149 -30.70 8.94 -17.32
CA TYR A 149 -30.56 8.38 -18.66
C TYR A 149 -31.50 9.10 -19.63
N PHE A 150 -31.05 9.30 -20.85
CA PHE A 150 -31.91 9.74 -21.95
C PHE A 150 -32.18 8.58 -22.88
N ASN A 151 -33.46 8.27 -23.06
CA ASN A 151 -33.92 7.34 -24.08
C ASN A 151 -34.36 8.17 -25.29
N CYS A 152 -33.58 8.13 -26.37
CA CYS A 152 -33.76 9.04 -27.49
C CYS A 152 -34.30 8.33 -28.73
N ASN A 153 -35.12 9.04 -29.49
CA ASN A 153 -35.51 8.64 -30.83
C ASN A 153 -35.02 9.67 -31.83
N HIS A 154 -34.36 9.19 -32.89
CA HIS A 154 -33.83 10.02 -33.96
C HIS A 154 -34.81 10.03 -35.13
N THR A 155 -35.13 11.23 -35.59
CA THR A 155 -36.02 11.43 -36.75
C THR A 155 -35.34 12.34 -37.75
N LEU A 156 -35.36 11.95 -39.01
CA LEU A 156 -34.85 12.76 -40.14
C LEU A 156 -36.03 13.27 -40.94
N THR A 157 -36.09 14.58 -41.16
CA THR A 157 -37.11 15.21 -42.02
C THR A 157 -36.45 16.02 -43.11
N GLU A 158 -36.76 15.70 -44.37
CA GLU A 158 -36.29 16.48 -45.52
C GLU A 158 -37.23 17.67 -45.78
N HIS A 159 -36.65 18.82 -46.10
CA HIS A 159 -37.34 20.06 -46.37
C HIS A 159 -36.85 20.70 -47.66
N ILE A 160 -37.78 21.32 -48.37
CA ILE A 160 -37.52 22.11 -49.57
C ILE A 160 -38.21 23.47 -49.37
N THR A 161 -37.44 24.56 -49.44
CA THR A 161 -38.02 25.91 -49.31
C THR A 161 -38.87 26.26 -50.53
N PRO A 162 -40.03 26.94 -50.34
CA PRO A 162 -40.75 27.56 -51.45
C PRO A 162 -39.86 28.61 -52.10
N GLY A 163 -39.70 28.55 -53.42
CA GLY A 163 -38.85 29.50 -54.14
C GLY A 163 -39.61 30.80 -54.44
N ASP A 164 -39.25 31.88 -53.75
CA ASP A 164 -39.69 33.24 -54.10
C ASP A 164 -38.53 34.05 -54.74
N TYR A 165 -38.87 34.86 -55.73
CA TYR A 165 -38.00 35.38 -56.81
C TYR A 165 -36.71 36.14 -56.39
N ASN A 166 -35.69 36.05 -57.28
CA ASN A 166 -34.42 36.80 -57.44
C ASN A 166 -33.43 36.94 -56.26
N THR A 167 -33.83 36.75 -55.01
CA THR A 167 -32.92 36.65 -53.86
C THR A 167 -33.51 35.65 -52.86
N SER A 168 -33.02 34.42 -52.86
CA SER A 168 -33.44 33.42 -51.87
C SER A 168 -32.60 33.58 -50.60
N SER A 169 -33.00 34.52 -49.74
CA SER A 169 -32.55 34.53 -48.35
C SER A 169 -33.55 33.74 -47.50
N ALA A 170 -33.12 32.64 -46.90
CA ALA A 170 -33.94 31.88 -45.96
C ALA A 170 -33.38 32.02 -44.54
N HIS A 171 -34.23 32.43 -43.61
CA HIS A 171 -33.95 32.36 -42.17
C HIS A 171 -34.19 30.93 -41.71
N ILE A 172 -33.13 30.27 -41.24
CA ILE A 172 -33.20 28.87 -40.83
C ILE A 172 -32.58 28.75 -39.45
N GLN A 173 -33.20 27.92 -38.61
CA GLN A 173 -32.66 27.54 -37.32
C GLN A 173 -31.70 26.37 -37.56
N PHE A 174 -30.41 26.61 -37.38
CA PHE A 174 -29.37 25.59 -37.51
C PHE A 174 -29.37 24.63 -36.33
N TYR A 175 -29.67 25.18 -35.15
CA TYR A 175 -29.81 24.43 -33.92
C TYR A 175 -30.97 25.00 -33.12
N GLU A 176 -31.84 24.11 -32.65
CA GLU A 176 -32.90 24.46 -31.72
C GLU A 176 -33.00 23.33 -30.71
N SER A 177 -32.80 23.65 -29.44
CA SER A 177 -33.04 22.70 -28.37
C SER A 177 -33.98 23.31 -27.34
N ASN A 178 -35.03 22.57 -27.00
CA ASN A 178 -36.00 23.00 -26.00
C ASN A 178 -36.72 21.80 -25.39
N TRP A 179 -37.24 22.01 -24.19
CA TRP A 179 -38.16 21.08 -23.56
C TRP A 179 -39.53 21.17 -24.23
N THR A 180 -40.11 20.02 -24.53
CA THR A 180 -41.52 19.94 -24.91
C THR A 180 -42.38 20.01 -23.64
N THR A 181 -43.54 20.63 -23.74
CA THR A 181 -44.50 20.69 -22.63
C THR A 181 -45.58 19.65 -22.87
N ALA A 182 -45.81 18.79 -21.88
CA ALA A 182 -46.94 17.88 -21.90
C ALA A 182 -48.20 18.69 -21.60
N GLN A 183 -49.07 18.82 -22.61
CA GLN A 183 -50.40 19.45 -22.61
C GLN A 183 -50.44 20.95 -22.98
N ASN A 184 -51.39 21.27 -23.87
CA ASN A 184 -51.79 22.61 -24.32
C ASN A 184 -52.43 23.46 -23.20
N LYS A 185 -51.82 23.52 -22.01
CA LYS A 185 -52.21 24.45 -20.96
C LYS A 185 -51.38 25.74 -21.13
N PRO A 186 -52.01 26.90 -21.36
CA PRO A 186 -51.31 28.18 -21.46
C PRO A 186 -50.62 28.62 -20.17
N ASP A 187 -50.87 27.93 -19.05
CA ASP A 187 -50.35 28.28 -17.70
C ASP A 187 -49.17 27.39 -17.23
N GLY A 188 -48.52 26.62 -18.10
CA GLY A 188 -47.28 25.90 -17.78
C GLY A 188 -47.46 24.40 -17.68
N GLY A 189 -47.41 23.71 -18.82
CA GLY A 189 -47.52 22.25 -18.89
C GLY A 189 -46.23 21.50 -18.58
N ILE A 190 -46.28 20.52 -17.67
CA ILE A 190 -45.20 19.63 -17.20
C ILE A 190 -44.10 19.38 -18.24
N ILE A 191 -42.83 19.47 -17.83
CA ILE A 191 -41.69 19.12 -18.68
C ILE A 191 -41.87 17.70 -19.24
N GLY A 192 -41.95 17.59 -20.56
CA GLY A 192 -42.03 16.34 -21.29
C GLY A 192 -40.66 15.91 -21.81
N ASP A 193 -40.60 15.63 -23.11
CA ASP A 193 -39.38 15.19 -23.78
C ASP A 193 -38.45 16.38 -24.09
N TYR A 194 -37.15 16.17 -24.01
CA TYR A 194 -36.15 17.13 -24.48
C TYR A 194 -35.92 16.94 -25.97
N ARG A 195 -36.13 17.99 -26.77
CA ARG A 195 -35.98 17.90 -28.23
C ARG A 195 -34.82 18.76 -28.68
N ILE A 196 -33.90 18.15 -29.41
CA ILE A 196 -32.78 18.81 -30.09
C ILE A 196 -33.02 18.68 -31.58
N LYS A 197 -32.90 19.78 -32.31
CA LYS A 197 -32.93 19.81 -33.77
C LYS A 197 -31.60 20.36 -34.28
N SER A 198 -30.99 19.66 -35.21
CA SER A 198 -29.85 20.13 -36.00
C SER A 198 -30.19 20.07 -37.49
N LEU A 199 -29.55 20.95 -38.26
CA LEU A 199 -29.78 21.12 -39.68
C LEU A 199 -28.59 20.60 -40.50
N GLU A 200 -28.86 19.78 -41.50
CA GLU A 200 -27.89 19.36 -42.52
C GLU A 200 -28.29 19.97 -43.87
N VAL A 201 -27.48 20.90 -44.39
CA VAL A 201 -27.78 21.61 -45.64
C VAL A 201 -27.21 20.82 -46.81
N HIS A 202 -28.07 20.36 -47.73
CA HIS A 202 -27.65 19.53 -48.85
C HIS A 202 -27.19 20.37 -50.04
N VAL A 203 -28.12 21.06 -50.72
CA VAL A 203 -27.84 21.73 -52.00
C VAL A 203 -28.81 22.90 -52.24
N PHE A 204 -28.30 23.97 -52.85
CA PHE A 204 -29.13 24.97 -53.55
C PHE A 204 -29.24 24.59 -55.01
N PHE A 205 -30.46 24.49 -55.54
CA PHE A 205 -30.66 24.25 -56.96
C PHE A 205 -31.68 25.23 -57.55
N LEU A 206 -31.48 25.53 -58.83
CA LEU A 206 -32.44 26.29 -59.62
C LEU A 206 -33.57 25.35 -60.05
N ASN A 207 -34.80 25.62 -59.65
CA ASN A 207 -35.95 24.92 -60.18
C ASN A 207 -36.23 25.38 -61.63
N ALA A 208 -36.98 24.59 -62.40
CA ALA A 208 -37.33 24.83 -63.81
C ALA A 208 -38.06 26.18 -64.06
N SER A 209 -38.60 26.80 -63.01
CA SER A 209 -39.21 28.14 -63.01
C SER A 209 -38.22 29.29 -62.75
N SER A 210 -36.91 29.03 -62.74
CA SER A 210 -35.85 29.98 -62.37
C SER A 210 -35.93 30.49 -60.93
N ALA A 211 -36.63 29.76 -60.06
CA ALA A 211 -36.67 30.03 -58.62
C ALA A 211 -35.59 29.23 -57.90
N TYR A 212 -34.83 29.89 -57.04
CA TYR A 212 -33.85 29.25 -56.17
C TYR A 212 -34.57 28.49 -55.05
N GLN A 213 -34.27 27.20 -54.89
CA GLN A 213 -34.76 26.38 -53.79
C GLN A 213 -33.61 25.82 -52.98
N LEU A 214 -33.80 25.78 -51.67
CA LEU A 214 -32.88 25.17 -50.73
C LEU A 214 -33.43 23.82 -50.30
N SER A 215 -32.62 22.77 -50.49
CA SER A 215 -32.85 21.45 -49.92
C SER A 215 -31.99 21.29 -48.67
N TYR A 216 -32.64 20.94 -47.56
CA TYR A 216 -31.97 20.64 -46.30
C TYR A 216 -32.70 19.52 -45.57
N ALA A 217 -31.98 18.79 -44.73
CA ALA A 217 -32.55 17.84 -43.80
C ALA A 217 -32.47 18.38 -42.39
N THR A 218 -33.45 18.05 -41.56
CA THR A 218 -33.45 18.35 -40.13
C THR A 218 -33.39 17.05 -39.36
N HIS A 219 -32.34 16.88 -38.57
CA HIS A 219 -32.22 15.82 -37.59
C HIS A 219 -32.89 16.28 -36.31
N ALA A 220 -33.95 15.61 -35.90
CA ALA A 220 -34.60 15.85 -34.63
C ALA A 220 -34.39 14.66 -33.70
N LEU A 221 -33.59 14.86 -32.66
CA LEU A 221 -33.39 13.93 -31.57
C LEU A 221 -34.37 14.28 -30.45
N THR A 222 -35.33 13.39 -30.18
CA THR A 222 -36.31 13.56 -29.10
C THR A 222 -35.98 12.58 -27.99
N CYS A 223 -35.58 13.10 -26.84
CA CYS A 223 -35.08 12.32 -25.71
C CYS A 223 -36.04 12.40 -24.52
N ARG A 224 -36.53 11.23 -24.10
CA ARG A 224 -37.38 11.10 -22.92
C ARG A 224 -36.51 10.93 -21.67
N PRO A 225 -36.72 11.74 -20.62
CA PRO A 225 -36.03 11.57 -19.34
C PRO A 225 -36.37 10.21 -18.71
N SER A 226 -35.33 9.48 -18.33
CA SER A 226 -35.43 8.14 -17.75
C SER A 226 -34.32 7.94 -16.72
N ARG A 227 -34.37 6.82 -16.00
CA ARG A 227 -33.30 6.37 -15.11
C ARG A 227 -32.76 5.05 -15.60
N ALA A 228 -31.48 4.81 -15.36
CA ALA A 228 -30.84 3.53 -15.64
C ALA A 228 -29.96 3.11 -14.47
N LYS A 229 -29.71 1.81 -14.35
CA LYS A 229 -28.78 1.28 -13.37
C LYS A 229 -27.36 1.46 -13.86
N TYR A 230 -26.60 2.29 -13.15
CA TYR A 230 -25.20 2.55 -13.41
C TYR A 230 -24.35 1.50 -12.71
N HIS A 231 -23.38 0.97 -13.43
CA HIS A 231 -22.30 0.16 -12.90
C HIS A 231 -20.98 0.89 -13.19
N VAL A 232 -20.35 1.39 -12.13
CA VAL A 232 -19.17 2.24 -12.21
C VAL A 232 -17.97 1.46 -11.69
N VAL A 233 -16.95 1.34 -12.55
CA VAL A 233 -15.63 0.82 -12.19
C VAL A 233 -14.70 1.99 -12.01
N GLN A 234 -14.23 2.19 -10.78
CA GLN A 234 -13.31 3.25 -10.43
C GLN A 234 -11.91 2.69 -10.28
N GLN A 235 -10.94 3.29 -10.98
CA GLN A 235 -9.52 2.95 -10.86
C GLN A 235 -8.72 4.20 -10.48
N PHE A 236 -7.82 4.04 -9.52
CA PHE A 236 -6.81 5.03 -9.16
C PHE A 236 -5.45 4.45 -9.49
N ARG A 237 -4.69 5.15 -10.33
CA ARG A 237 -3.30 4.79 -10.67
C ARG A 237 -2.41 5.96 -10.30
N ASN A 238 -1.48 5.73 -9.37
CA ASN A 238 -0.62 6.78 -8.82
C ASN A 238 -1.41 8.02 -8.32
N GLY A 239 -2.60 7.80 -7.77
CA GLY A 239 -3.51 8.85 -7.33
C GLY A 239 -4.38 9.47 -8.43
N GLN A 240 -4.14 9.18 -9.70
CA GLN A 240 -4.98 9.68 -10.80
C GLN A 240 -6.23 8.82 -10.98
N GLN A 241 -7.40 9.46 -10.98
CA GLN A 241 -8.70 8.81 -11.15
C GLN A 241 -8.99 8.49 -12.62
N SER A 242 -9.51 7.29 -12.88
CA SER A 242 -10.11 6.88 -14.15
C SER A 242 -11.40 6.11 -13.86
N SER A 243 -12.49 6.53 -14.49
CA SER A 243 -13.83 5.98 -14.29
C SER A 243 -14.34 5.34 -15.57
N THR A 244 -14.94 4.17 -15.46
CA THR A 244 -15.69 3.55 -16.56
C THR A 244 -17.11 3.31 -16.09
N VAL A 245 -18.07 3.89 -16.81
CA VAL A 245 -19.50 3.80 -16.48
C VAL A 245 -20.18 2.94 -17.53
N THR A 246 -20.99 2.00 -17.07
CA THR A 246 -21.87 1.19 -17.93
C THR A 246 -23.29 1.29 -17.41
N THR A 247 -24.25 1.44 -18.31
CA THR A 247 -25.68 1.60 -17.98
C THR A 247 -26.46 0.35 -18.36
N ARG A 248 -27.48 0.00 -17.58
CA ARG A 248 -28.41 -1.12 -17.84
C ARG A 248 -29.80 -0.75 -17.37
N ASP A 249 -30.80 -1.48 -17.85
CA ASP A 249 -32.17 -1.45 -17.34
C ASP A 249 -32.79 -0.03 -17.30
N ALA A 250 -32.88 0.63 -18.45
CA ALA A 250 -33.53 1.93 -18.56
C ALA A 250 -35.02 1.83 -18.20
N GLN A 251 -35.49 2.74 -17.34
CA GLN A 251 -36.86 2.83 -16.84
C GLN A 251 -37.34 4.27 -16.86
N ASP A 252 -38.60 4.49 -17.18
CA ASP A 252 -39.22 5.80 -17.13
C ASP A 252 -39.22 6.36 -15.69
N LEU A 253 -39.08 7.68 -15.56
CA LEU A 253 -39.25 8.38 -14.29
C LEU A 253 -40.73 8.43 -13.88
N VAL A 254 -40.98 8.49 -12.57
CA VAL A 254 -42.31 8.77 -12.02
C VAL A 254 -42.76 10.17 -12.44
N LEU A 255 -44.06 10.31 -12.75
CA LEU A 255 -44.67 11.60 -13.08
C LEU A 255 -44.48 12.60 -11.93
N MET A 256 -44.07 13.82 -12.27
CA MET A 256 -43.76 14.91 -11.33
C MET A 256 -44.76 16.08 -11.47
N ASP A 257 -46.02 15.73 -11.73
CA ASP A 257 -47.13 16.65 -12.00
C ASP A 257 -47.68 17.33 -10.75
N GLU A 258 -47.56 16.69 -9.60
CA GLU A 258 -48.06 17.23 -8.33
C GLU A 258 -46.93 17.76 -7.43
N MET A 259 -47.26 18.75 -6.60
CA MET A 259 -46.36 19.20 -5.53
C MET A 259 -46.26 18.10 -4.47
N LEU A 260 -45.03 17.70 -4.15
CA LEU A 260 -44.79 16.69 -3.12
C LEU A 260 -44.73 17.37 -1.75
N TYR A 261 -45.60 16.94 -0.84
CA TYR A 261 -45.51 17.24 0.59
C TYR A 261 -45.03 15.98 1.31
N PHE A 262 -43.90 16.07 2.00
CA PHE A 262 -43.43 14.99 2.84
C PHE A 262 -43.05 15.51 4.21
N SER A 263 -43.28 14.65 5.20
CA SER A 263 -42.86 14.82 6.58
C SER A 263 -42.24 13.51 7.05
N LYS A 264 -41.55 13.55 8.19
CA LYS A 264 -40.94 12.37 8.80
C LYS A 264 -41.93 11.21 8.99
N ASP A 265 -43.20 11.53 9.25
CA ASP A 265 -44.26 10.56 9.52
C ASP A 265 -44.97 10.05 8.26
N ASN A 266 -44.75 10.67 7.09
CA ASN A 266 -45.43 10.36 5.84
C ASN A 266 -44.49 9.82 4.75
N MET A 267 -43.44 9.10 5.14
CA MET A 267 -42.44 8.56 4.21
C MET A 267 -42.87 7.21 3.61
N THR A 268 -43.78 7.26 2.63
CA THR A 268 -44.21 6.06 1.89
C THR A 268 -43.22 5.72 0.75
N ALA A 269 -43.28 4.48 0.23
CA ALA A 269 -42.42 4.06 -0.89
C ALA A 269 -42.55 4.96 -2.13
N GLY A 270 -43.77 5.45 -2.43
CA GLY A 270 -44.00 6.37 -3.54
C GLY A 270 -43.35 7.75 -3.35
N VAL A 271 -43.29 8.25 -2.11
CA VAL A 271 -42.58 9.50 -1.78
C VAL A 271 -41.09 9.35 -2.01
N ILE A 272 -40.51 8.21 -1.60
CA ILE A 272 -39.10 7.88 -1.82
C ILE A 272 -38.79 7.80 -3.31
N ASP A 273 -39.66 7.16 -4.11
CA ASP A 273 -39.52 7.08 -5.56
C ASP A 273 -39.58 8.47 -6.22
N GLN A 274 -40.47 9.35 -5.76
CA GLN A 274 -40.52 10.72 -6.26
C GLN A 274 -39.28 11.55 -5.90
N ILE A 275 -38.75 11.42 -4.68
CA ILE A 275 -37.50 12.10 -4.27
C ILE A 275 -36.34 11.63 -5.15
N ARG A 276 -36.23 10.31 -5.34
CA ARG A 276 -35.22 9.70 -6.22
C ARG A 276 -35.27 10.29 -7.62
N ASP A 277 -36.45 10.25 -8.23
CA ASP A 277 -36.60 10.61 -9.63
C ASP A 277 -36.45 12.14 -9.83
N ARG A 278 -36.84 12.96 -8.85
CA ARG A 278 -36.58 14.42 -8.86
C ARG A 278 -35.10 14.75 -8.74
N ASN A 279 -34.35 14.04 -7.90
CA ASN A 279 -32.89 14.19 -7.82
C ASN A 279 -32.22 13.80 -9.15
N ILE A 280 -32.68 12.72 -9.79
CA ILE A 280 -32.22 12.29 -11.12
C ILE A 280 -32.56 13.34 -12.19
N MET A 281 -33.81 13.81 -12.23
CA MET A 281 -34.27 14.82 -13.17
C MET A 281 -33.52 16.14 -13.02
N THR A 282 -33.10 16.49 -11.80
CA THR A 282 -32.28 17.68 -11.56
C THR A 282 -30.96 17.63 -12.34
N LEU A 283 -30.31 16.47 -12.41
CA LEU A 283 -29.07 16.29 -13.21
C LEU A 283 -29.35 16.38 -14.71
N ILE A 284 -30.46 15.79 -15.16
CA ILE A 284 -30.93 15.83 -16.55
C ILE A 284 -31.19 17.29 -16.97
N VAL A 285 -31.93 18.04 -16.16
CA VAL A 285 -32.24 19.46 -16.40
C VAL A 285 -30.96 20.31 -16.34
N ALA A 286 -30.05 20.04 -15.41
CA ALA A 286 -28.79 20.77 -15.32
C ALA A 286 -27.98 20.67 -16.63
N MET A 287 -27.89 19.47 -17.20
CA MET A 287 -27.25 19.25 -18.50
C MET A 287 -28.03 19.91 -19.63
N ALA A 288 -29.34 19.68 -19.71
CA ALA A 288 -30.20 20.23 -20.75
C ALA A 288 -30.17 21.77 -20.78
N ASN A 289 -30.07 22.43 -19.62
CA ASN A 289 -29.93 23.88 -19.53
C ASN A 289 -28.65 24.40 -20.20
N VAL A 290 -27.56 23.63 -20.19
CA VAL A 290 -26.31 24.00 -20.89
C VAL A 290 -26.50 23.87 -22.41
N LEU A 291 -27.29 22.90 -22.87
CA LEU A 291 -27.56 22.66 -24.28
C LEU A 291 -28.70 23.52 -24.82
N THR A 292 -29.57 24.06 -23.97
CA THR A 292 -30.79 24.79 -24.36
C THR A 292 -30.43 26.10 -25.04
N GLY A 293 -30.91 26.29 -26.26
CA GLY A 293 -30.65 27.50 -27.02
C GLY A 293 -31.14 27.39 -28.47
N THR A 294 -31.07 28.51 -29.17
CA THR A 294 -31.41 28.57 -30.59
C THR A 294 -30.29 29.28 -31.34
N VAL A 295 -29.69 28.60 -32.31
CA VAL A 295 -28.76 29.19 -33.25
C VAL A 295 -29.51 29.37 -34.55
N THR A 296 -29.66 30.63 -34.96
CA THR A 296 -30.30 30.99 -36.23
C THR A 296 -29.26 31.55 -37.15
N GLY A 297 -29.45 31.37 -38.44
CA GLY A 297 -28.74 32.19 -39.40
C GLY A 297 -29.45 32.25 -40.73
N VAL A 298 -28.77 32.93 -41.66
CA VAL A 298 -29.33 33.31 -42.94
C VAL A 298 -28.51 32.64 -44.02
N THR A 299 -29.20 31.85 -44.83
CA THR A 299 -28.60 31.27 -46.04
C THR A 299 -29.00 32.14 -47.22
N VAL A 300 -28.03 32.54 -48.06
CA VAL A 300 -28.28 33.39 -49.23
C VAL A 300 -27.76 32.70 -50.47
N GLY A 301 -28.68 32.44 -51.42
CA GLY A 301 -28.31 32.03 -52.78
C GLY A 301 -28.01 33.25 -53.64
N VAL A 302 -26.80 33.34 -54.23
CA VAL A 302 -26.42 34.41 -55.15
C VAL A 302 -26.15 33.82 -56.54
N ASP A 303 -26.83 34.35 -57.55
CA ASP A 303 -26.54 34.05 -58.95
C ASP A 303 -25.29 34.82 -59.39
N ASN A 304 -24.17 34.14 -59.54
CA ASN A 304 -22.95 34.72 -60.08
C ASN A 304 -22.61 34.18 -61.48
N GLY A 305 -23.63 33.89 -62.31
CA GLY A 305 -23.58 33.90 -63.79
C GLY A 305 -22.54 33.03 -64.52
N SER A 306 -21.62 32.32 -63.85
CA SER A 306 -20.52 31.59 -64.49
C SER A 306 -19.73 30.63 -63.58
N ILE A 307 -20.09 30.45 -62.31
CA ILE A 307 -19.41 29.56 -61.36
C ILE A 307 -20.47 28.65 -60.70
N PRO A 308 -20.20 27.33 -60.48
CA PRO A 308 -21.16 26.46 -59.80
C PRO A 308 -21.60 27.06 -58.47
N GLN A 309 -22.92 27.06 -58.26
CA GLN A 309 -23.63 27.65 -57.13
C GLN A 309 -23.03 27.16 -55.80
N GLN A 310 -22.27 28.01 -55.12
CA GLN A 310 -21.88 27.78 -53.73
C GLN A 310 -22.87 28.52 -52.83
N ALA A 311 -23.51 27.76 -51.93
CA ALA A 311 -24.30 28.29 -50.85
C ALA A 311 -23.41 29.15 -49.95
N TYR A 312 -23.50 30.48 -50.04
CA TYR A 312 -22.77 31.34 -49.13
C TYR A 312 -23.61 31.51 -47.86
N VAL A 313 -23.30 30.73 -46.83
CA VAL A 313 -23.76 31.01 -45.47
C VAL A 313 -22.90 32.17 -44.97
N SER A 314 -23.44 33.40 -45.01
CA SER A 314 -22.67 34.54 -44.49
C SER A 314 -22.67 34.48 -42.96
N GLY A 315 -21.59 33.92 -42.42
CA GLY A 315 -21.38 33.78 -40.98
C GLY A 315 -21.17 32.32 -40.60
N ILE A 316 -19.89 31.97 -40.41
CA ILE A 316 -19.36 30.78 -39.72
C ILE A 316 -19.21 29.52 -40.62
N ILE A 317 -17.94 29.23 -40.93
CA ILE A 317 -17.19 27.96 -41.12
C ILE A 317 -17.86 26.79 -41.90
N GLU A 318 -17.14 26.28 -42.92
CA GLU A 318 -17.46 25.13 -43.80
C GLU A 318 -17.55 23.74 -43.12
N ASP A 319 -17.64 23.66 -41.79
CA ASP A 319 -17.49 22.42 -41.01
C ASP A 319 -18.55 22.29 -39.89
N TRP A 320 -19.81 22.64 -40.19
CA TRP A 320 -20.92 22.52 -39.23
C TRP A 320 -21.36 21.07 -39.00
N ASP A 321 -21.20 20.19 -39.99
CA ASP A 321 -21.61 18.78 -39.90
C ASP A 321 -20.89 18.04 -38.76
N SER A 322 -19.66 18.47 -38.40
CA SER A 322 -18.89 17.87 -37.31
C SER A 322 -19.11 18.53 -35.94
N LEU A 323 -19.70 19.74 -35.92
CA LEU A 323 -19.76 20.58 -34.72
C LEU A 323 -20.93 20.24 -33.77
N PHE A 324 -21.96 19.53 -34.27
CA PHE A 324 -23.15 19.17 -33.49
C PHE A 324 -23.72 17.77 -33.78
N ASP A 325 -22.85 16.76 -33.94
CA ASP A 325 -23.30 15.35 -33.96
C ASP A 325 -23.66 14.88 -32.53
N ILE A 326 -24.87 15.26 -32.10
CA ILE A 326 -25.41 14.88 -30.80
C ILE A 326 -26.21 13.59 -30.96
N THR A 327 -25.65 12.50 -30.45
CA THR A 327 -26.28 11.17 -30.39
C THR A 327 -26.74 10.84 -28.97
N GLU A 328 -27.57 9.81 -28.82
CA GLU A 328 -27.95 9.27 -27.51
C GLU A 328 -26.74 8.90 -26.67
N ASP A 329 -25.74 8.25 -27.27
CA ASP A 329 -24.52 7.81 -26.59
C ASP A 329 -23.71 9.01 -26.05
N ASN A 330 -23.59 10.07 -26.85
CA ASN A 330 -22.88 11.29 -26.46
C ASN A 330 -23.59 11.97 -25.28
N LEU A 331 -24.92 12.10 -25.32
CA LEU A 331 -25.71 12.67 -24.23
C LEU A 331 -25.61 11.84 -22.94
N ASN A 332 -25.70 10.52 -23.05
CA ASN A 332 -25.60 9.63 -21.89
C ASN A 332 -24.17 9.60 -21.31
N SER A 333 -23.14 9.72 -22.15
CA SER A 333 -21.76 9.88 -21.69
C SER A 333 -21.55 11.21 -20.95
N MET A 334 -22.14 12.31 -21.43
CA MET A 334 -22.11 13.60 -20.73
C MET A 334 -22.84 13.51 -19.39
N LEU A 335 -24.04 12.92 -19.34
CA LEU A 335 -24.77 12.69 -18.09
C LEU A 335 -23.96 11.86 -17.09
N ALA A 336 -23.26 10.82 -17.55
CA ALA A 336 -22.42 10.00 -16.70
C ALA A 336 -21.26 10.82 -16.10
N ASN A 337 -20.59 11.65 -16.91
CA ASN A 337 -19.53 12.53 -16.42
C ASN A 337 -20.04 13.54 -15.39
N ILE A 338 -21.20 14.17 -15.63
CA ILE A 338 -21.81 15.12 -14.68
C ILE A 338 -22.15 14.41 -13.37
N THR A 339 -22.75 13.22 -13.45
CA THR A 339 -23.11 12.42 -12.27
C THR A 339 -21.88 12.07 -11.45
N MET A 340 -20.78 11.67 -12.10
CA MET A 340 -19.51 11.39 -11.42
C MET A 340 -18.90 12.65 -10.78
N SER A 341 -18.96 13.81 -11.44
CA SER A 341 -18.52 15.08 -10.86
C SER A 341 -19.31 15.45 -9.61
N VAL A 342 -20.63 15.21 -9.61
CA VAL A 342 -21.51 15.45 -8.46
C VAL A 342 -21.16 14.51 -7.30
N ILE A 343 -20.96 13.21 -7.56
CA ILE A 343 -20.54 12.25 -6.53
C ILE A 343 -19.22 12.67 -5.90
N ASN A 344 -18.25 13.04 -6.73
CA ASN A 344 -16.91 13.43 -6.30
C ASN A 344 -16.90 14.73 -5.50
N GLN A 345 -17.73 15.71 -5.89
CA GLN A 345 -17.79 17.01 -5.24
C GLN A 345 -18.52 16.99 -3.89
N PHE A 346 -19.69 16.35 -3.86
CA PHE A 346 -20.58 16.46 -2.70
C PHE A 346 -20.43 15.30 -1.72
N GLN A 347 -19.94 14.13 -2.17
CA GLN A 347 -19.82 12.93 -1.35
C GLN A 347 -21.09 12.64 -0.53
N LEU A 348 -22.26 12.91 -1.14
CA LEU A 348 -23.56 12.98 -0.44
C LEU A 348 -23.85 11.73 0.37
N ASN A 349 -23.55 10.58 -0.22
CA ASN A 349 -23.74 9.27 0.37
C ASN A 349 -22.47 8.45 0.23
N THR A 350 -22.37 7.43 1.09
CA THR A 350 -21.26 6.50 1.07
C THR A 350 -21.77 5.08 0.96
N ALA A 351 -21.07 4.27 0.18
CA ALA A 351 -21.35 2.85 0.05
C ALA A 351 -20.15 2.06 0.58
N THR A 352 -20.42 1.00 1.33
CA THR A 352 -19.38 0.04 1.73
C THR A 352 -19.22 -0.96 0.59
N THR A 353 -18.08 -0.95 -0.08
CA THR A 353 -17.76 -1.90 -1.16
C THR A 353 -16.40 -2.56 -0.93
N ASN A 354 -16.19 -3.68 -1.59
CA ASN A 354 -14.91 -4.38 -1.58
C ASN A 354 -13.93 -3.63 -2.48
N VAL A 355 -12.93 -3.02 -1.86
CA VAL A 355 -11.88 -2.27 -2.55
C VAL A 355 -10.67 -3.16 -2.74
N THR A 356 -10.22 -3.28 -3.98
CA THR A 356 -8.93 -3.86 -4.34
C THR A 356 -7.84 -2.81 -4.17
N ARG A 357 -6.94 -3.02 -3.22
CA ARG A 357 -5.81 -2.13 -2.92
C ARG A 357 -4.49 -2.80 -3.23
N HIS A 358 -3.58 -2.06 -3.87
CA HIS A 358 -2.23 -2.50 -4.15
C HIS A 358 -1.26 -1.81 -3.19
N ASP A 359 -0.79 -2.55 -2.19
CA ASP A 359 0.22 -2.06 -1.26
C ASP A 359 1.61 -2.51 -1.69
N LEU A 360 2.53 -1.56 -1.74
CA LEU A 360 3.95 -1.84 -1.86
C LEU A 360 4.48 -2.27 -0.50
N ARG A 361 4.86 -3.55 -0.37
CA ARG A 361 5.56 -4.04 0.80
C ARG A 361 6.99 -4.40 0.44
N THR A 362 7.91 -3.99 1.30
CA THR A 362 9.29 -4.44 1.25
C THR A 362 9.32 -5.88 1.75
N GLN A 363 9.68 -6.79 0.85
CA GLN A 363 9.96 -8.17 1.21
C GLN A 363 11.45 -8.45 1.08
N PHE A 364 11.98 -9.16 2.05
CA PHE A 364 13.34 -9.63 1.97
C PHE A 364 13.38 -10.90 1.11
N ALA A 365 14.08 -10.82 -0.02
CA ALA A 365 14.27 -11.94 -0.91
C ALA A 365 15.76 -12.28 -0.99
N PHE A 366 16.09 -13.58 -0.96
CA PHE A 366 17.44 -14.03 -1.23
C PHE A 366 17.66 -14.06 -2.74
N SER A 367 18.60 -13.24 -3.23
CA SER A 367 18.88 -13.17 -4.67
C SER A 367 19.48 -14.48 -5.21
N ARG A 368 20.16 -15.26 -4.37
CA ARG A 368 20.72 -16.57 -4.71
C ARG A 368 20.54 -17.56 -3.55
N PRO A 369 19.43 -18.30 -3.47
CA PRO A 369 19.16 -19.22 -2.35
C PRO A 369 20.23 -20.32 -2.25
N LEU A 370 20.85 -20.68 -3.37
CA LEU A 370 21.86 -21.73 -3.46
C LEU A 370 23.15 -21.38 -2.68
N ASN A 371 23.56 -20.10 -2.65
CA ASN A 371 24.75 -19.66 -1.91
C ASN A 371 24.59 -19.83 -0.39
N LEU A 372 23.36 -19.66 0.11
CA LEU A 372 23.04 -19.88 1.51
C LEU A 372 22.98 -21.37 1.81
N LEU A 373 22.24 -22.13 0.98
CA LEU A 373 22.09 -23.57 1.17
C LEU A 373 23.44 -24.31 1.17
N LEU A 374 24.34 -23.94 0.25
CA LEU A 374 25.62 -24.62 0.05
C LEU A 374 26.53 -24.55 1.29
N SER A 375 26.63 -23.40 1.97
CA SER A 375 27.50 -23.26 3.14
C SER A 375 26.98 -24.03 4.36
N TYR A 376 25.65 -24.08 4.54
CA TYR A 376 25.03 -24.90 5.58
C TYR A 376 25.20 -26.40 5.32
N PHE A 377 25.02 -26.86 4.08
CA PHE A 377 25.23 -28.27 3.73
C PHE A 377 26.71 -28.69 3.83
N LEU A 378 27.65 -27.84 3.39
CA LEU A 378 29.08 -28.09 3.55
C LEU A 378 29.51 -28.16 5.02
N SER A 379 29.07 -27.21 5.85
CA SER A 379 29.41 -27.20 7.27
C SER A 379 28.80 -28.40 8.02
N LEU A 380 27.55 -28.76 7.72
CA LEU A 380 26.92 -29.97 8.24
C LEU A 380 27.66 -31.24 7.80
N GLY A 381 28.07 -31.30 6.53
CA GLY A 381 28.81 -32.41 5.95
C GLY A 381 30.20 -32.63 6.59
N VAL A 382 30.82 -31.57 7.12
CA VAL A 382 32.08 -31.68 7.88
C VAL A 382 31.84 -31.97 9.36
N ALA A 383 30.80 -31.37 9.95
CA ALA A 383 30.49 -31.54 11.36
C ALA A 383 30.03 -32.96 11.71
N LEU A 384 29.21 -33.58 10.87
CA LEU A 384 28.68 -34.93 11.11
C LEU A 384 29.77 -36.01 11.22
N PRO A 385 30.75 -36.11 10.30
CA PRO A 385 31.86 -37.04 10.44
C PRO A 385 32.70 -36.81 11.70
N LEU A 386 33.00 -35.54 12.03
CA LEU A 386 33.77 -35.21 13.24
C LEU A 386 33.01 -35.61 14.51
N ALA A 387 31.70 -35.36 14.55
CA ALA A 387 30.85 -35.80 15.65
C ALA A 387 30.81 -37.34 15.74
N ALA A 388 30.74 -38.04 14.60
CA ALA A 388 30.76 -39.50 14.56
C ALA A 388 32.11 -40.06 15.05
N VAL A 389 33.24 -39.46 14.69
CA VAL A 389 34.57 -39.86 15.20
C VAL A 389 34.69 -39.55 16.70
N GLY A 390 34.22 -38.39 17.15
CA GLY A 390 34.18 -38.05 18.57
C GLY A 390 33.32 -39.03 19.38
N TYR A 391 32.15 -39.38 18.86
CA TYR A 391 31.27 -40.39 19.45
C TYR A 391 31.90 -41.78 19.46
N TRP A 392 32.57 -42.18 18.39
CA TRP A 392 33.27 -43.48 18.32
C TRP A 392 34.44 -43.54 19.31
N SER A 393 35.20 -42.45 19.44
CA SER A 393 36.27 -42.31 20.43
C SER A 393 35.72 -42.41 21.86
N LEU A 394 34.60 -41.76 22.16
CA LEU A 394 33.93 -41.89 23.46
C LEU A 394 33.49 -43.33 23.73
N ARG A 395 32.98 -44.02 22.71
CA ARG A 395 32.53 -45.42 22.83
C ARG A 395 33.69 -46.40 23.05
N GLN A 396 34.85 -46.18 22.41
CA GLN A 396 36.02 -47.04 22.60
C GLN A 396 36.76 -46.76 23.91
N ASN A 397 36.90 -45.48 24.29
CA ASN A 397 37.66 -45.10 25.48
C ASN A 397 36.83 -45.23 26.77
N GLY A 398 35.50 -45.32 26.69
CA GLY A 398 34.62 -45.64 27.82
C GLY A 398 34.51 -44.56 28.90
N VAL A 399 35.25 -43.46 28.76
CA VAL A 399 35.25 -42.36 29.73
C VAL A 399 35.10 -41.02 28.99
N PRO A 400 34.08 -40.21 29.31
CA PRO A 400 34.02 -38.84 28.83
C PRO A 400 35.15 -38.02 29.49
N ALA A 401 35.93 -37.32 28.68
CA ALA A 401 36.77 -36.24 29.18
C ALA A 401 35.83 -35.11 29.62
N THR A 402 35.58 -34.99 30.93
CA THR A 402 34.78 -33.89 31.48
C THR A 402 35.60 -32.60 31.44
N ASP A 403 35.07 -31.56 30.78
CA ASP A 403 35.72 -30.30 30.42
C ASP A 403 36.13 -29.34 31.57
N ASN A 404 36.35 -29.83 32.79
CA ASN A 404 36.74 -28.98 33.92
C ASN A 404 38.23 -29.13 34.25
N GLY A 405 39.04 -28.49 33.40
CA GLY A 405 40.51 -28.49 33.33
C GLY A 405 41.29 -27.86 34.50
N ILE A 406 40.83 -28.02 35.75
CA ILE A 406 41.66 -27.75 36.94
C ILE A 406 41.95 -29.04 37.69
N LEU A 407 40.94 -29.89 37.91
CA LEU A 407 41.09 -31.15 38.66
C LEU A 407 41.98 -32.15 37.92
N GLN A 408 41.82 -32.25 36.59
CA GLN A 408 42.64 -33.11 35.75
C GLN A 408 44.10 -32.65 35.67
N VAL A 409 44.34 -31.34 35.70
CA VAL A 409 45.69 -30.76 35.78
C VAL A 409 46.29 -31.03 37.17
N THR A 410 45.51 -30.87 38.25
CA THR A 410 45.97 -31.15 39.62
C THR A 410 46.29 -32.63 39.86
N MET A 411 45.57 -33.56 39.23
CA MET A 411 45.89 -34.99 39.25
C MET A 411 47.22 -35.34 38.58
N THR A 412 47.75 -34.46 37.72
CA THR A 412 49.04 -34.66 37.04
C THR A 412 50.20 -33.88 37.63
N THR A 413 49.94 -32.84 38.45
CA THR A 413 50.97 -32.10 39.20
C THR A 413 51.23 -32.78 40.54
N ARG A 414 52.28 -33.61 40.59
CA ARG A 414 52.68 -34.40 41.77
C ARG A 414 53.47 -33.56 42.78
N GLY A 415 53.23 -33.80 44.08
CA GLY A 415 54.01 -33.16 45.15
C GLY A 415 53.62 -33.54 46.58
N SER A 416 52.34 -33.87 46.82
CA SER A 416 51.84 -34.29 48.14
C SER A 416 51.48 -35.78 48.15
N PRO A 417 51.95 -36.57 49.14
CA PRO A 417 51.61 -38.00 49.23
C PRO A 417 50.13 -38.23 49.57
N LYS A 418 49.49 -37.31 50.31
CA LYS A 418 48.06 -37.36 50.65
C LYS A 418 47.19 -37.03 49.45
N LEU A 419 47.58 -36.03 48.66
CA LEU A 419 46.93 -35.72 47.39
C LEU A 419 47.11 -36.87 46.37
N ASP A 420 48.29 -37.47 46.31
CA ASP A 420 48.58 -38.61 45.41
C ASP A 420 47.74 -39.85 45.77
N GLN A 421 47.50 -40.11 47.06
CA GLN A 421 46.61 -41.20 47.49
C GLN A 421 45.14 -40.94 47.13
N LEU A 422 44.66 -39.71 47.29
CA LEU A 422 43.27 -39.35 46.98
C LEU A 422 43.01 -39.27 45.46
N THR A 423 44.03 -38.91 44.67
CA THR A 423 43.92 -38.79 43.21
C THR A 423 44.07 -40.12 42.47
N LYS A 424 44.67 -41.17 43.08
CA LYS A 424 44.70 -42.53 42.52
C LYS A 424 43.31 -43.09 42.18
N GLY A 425 42.27 -42.69 42.91
CA GLY A 425 40.88 -43.08 42.62
C GLY A 425 40.27 -42.39 41.40
N GLY A 426 40.80 -41.24 40.98
CA GLY A 426 40.26 -40.42 39.89
C GLY A 426 40.98 -40.57 38.54
N CYS A 427 41.98 -41.44 38.43
CA CYS A 427 42.85 -41.55 37.24
C CYS A 427 42.13 -41.91 35.94
N LEU A 428 40.94 -42.51 36.03
CA LEU A 428 40.15 -42.86 34.85
C LEU A 428 39.28 -41.70 34.35
N GLY A 429 39.15 -40.59 35.08
CA GLY A 429 38.29 -39.46 34.72
C GLY A 429 36.80 -39.73 34.92
N GLY A 430 35.99 -38.68 34.75
CA GLY A 430 34.53 -38.70 34.92
C GLY A 430 34.06 -38.41 36.35
N ASN A 431 32.99 -37.61 36.48
CA ASN A 431 32.44 -37.12 37.77
C ASN A 431 32.05 -38.23 38.77
N HIS A 432 31.88 -39.47 38.32
CA HIS A 432 31.51 -40.63 39.12
C HIS A 432 32.71 -41.35 39.77
N ASN A 433 33.92 -41.18 39.22
CA ASN A 433 35.16 -41.73 39.78
C ASN A 433 35.86 -40.77 40.76
N GLU A 434 35.31 -39.56 40.92
CA GLU A 434 35.80 -38.57 41.88
C GLU A 434 35.27 -38.90 43.28
N SER A 435 36.17 -39.21 44.23
CA SER A 435 35.77 -39.43 45.61
C SER A 435 35.18 -38.14 46.21
N ALA A 436 34.14 -38.25 47.04
CA ALA A 436 33.54 -37.10 47.72
C ALA A 436 34.58 -36.32 48.56
N GLN A 437 35.59 -37.02 49.06
CA GLN A 437 36.72 -36.44 49.80
C GLN A 437 37.59 -35.55 48.93
N LEU A 438 37.80 -35.91 47.65
CA LEU A 438 38.57 -35.08 46.71
C LEU A 438 37.82 -33.80 46.33
N LYS A 439 36.48 -33.88 46.19
CA LYS A 439 35.62 -32.72 45.89
C LYS A 439 35.57 -31.69 47.02
N GLN A 440 35.79 -32.13 48.26
CA GLN A 440 35.77 -31.28 49.46
C GLN A 440 37.18 -30.85 49.90
N LEU A 441 38.23 -31.28 49.20
CA LEU A 441 39.61 -30.99 49.56
C LEU A 441 39.97 -29.56 49.15
N GLU A 442 40.09 -28.67 50.12
CA GLU A 442 40.65 -27.33 49.92
C GLU A 442 42.17 -27.44 49.70
N VAL A 443 42.61 -27.13 48.49
CA VAL A 443 44.04 -27.06 48.12
C VAL A 443 44.51 -25.61 48.10
N GLN A 444 45.72 -25.38 48.63
CA GLN A 444 46.39 -24.09 48.61
C GLN A 444 47.70 -24.20 47.81
N PHE A 445 48.11 -23.12 47.15
CA PHE A 445 49.42 -23.04 46.52
C PHE A 445 50.46 -22.51 47.50
N GLY A 446 51.57 -23.21 47.67
CA GLY A 446 52.69 -22.77 48.49
C GLY A 446 53.83 -23.79 48.53
N GLU A 447 54.72 -23.66 49.50
CA GLU A 447 55.80 -24.64 49.69
C GLU A 447 55.22 -25.93 50.29
N VAL A 448 55.47 -27.07 49.65
CA VAL A 448 54.98 -28.37 50.10
C VAL A 448 55.97 -28.95 51.10
N SER A 449 55.57 -29.01 52.37
CA SER A 449 56.43 -29.52 53.44
C SER A 449 56.45 -31.05 53.39
N ARG A 450 57.57 -31.66 53.04
CA ARG A 450 57.69 -33.13 52.99
C ARG A 450 57.72 -33.64 54.43
N ALA A 451 56.68 -34.38 54.82
CA ALA A 451 56.66 -35.04 56.12
C ALA A 451 57.86 -35.98 56.25
N ASN A 452 58.74 -35.69 57.23
CA ASN A 452 59.92 -36.48 57.56
C ASN A 452 59.57 -37.97 57.61
N SER A 453 60.09 -38.73 56.66
CA SER A 453 60.04 -40.18 56.71
C SER A 453 60.91 -40.64 57.88
N SER A 454 60.28 -40.84 59.02
CA SER A 454 60.85 -41.55 60.16
C SER A 454 61.03 -43.02 59.79
N ARG A 455 62.24 -43.38 59.37
CA ARG A 455 62.78 -44.71 59.63
C ARG A 455 64.30 -44.64 59.68
N GLU A 456 64.82 -45.08 60.81
CA GLU A 456 66.22 -45.21 61.16
C GLU A 456 67.05 -45.81 60.03
N GLU A 457 68.10 -45.10 59.63
CA GLU A 457 69.39 -45.73 59.37
C GLU A 457 70.47 -44.72 59.76
N GLN A 458 70.93 -44.84 61.01
CA GLN A 458 72.22 -44.32 61.42
C GLN A 458 73.29 -45.06 60.63
N ASN A 459 74.02 -44.36 59.75
CA ASN A 459 75.47 -44.39 59.79
C ASN A 459 76.11 -43.39 58.81
N SER A 460 76.92 -42.52 59.42
CA SER A 460 78.24 -42.07 58.98
C SER A 460 78.42 -41.21 57.72
N LEU A 461 79.10 -40.08 57.97
CA LEU A 461 79.73 -39.10 57.09
C LEU A 461 78.85 -37.96 56.55
N GLY A 462 79.11 -36.79 57.13
CA GLY A 462 78.41 -35.54 56.89
C GLY A 462 78.53 -35.02 55.46
N ALA A 463 77.38 -34.93 54.82
CA ALA A 463 77.06 -33.90 53.84
C ALA A 463 75.59 -33.52 54.07
N SER A 464 75.35 -32.34 54.65
CA SER A 464 74.00 -31.77 54.76
C SER A 464 73.48 -31.52 53.34
N THR A 465 72.68 -32.44 52.81
CA THR A 465 71.98 -32.24 51.54
C THR A 465 70.91 -31.19 51.79
N SER A 466 71.13 -29.98 51.27
CA SER A 466 70.14 -28.90 51.27
C SER A 466 68.83 -29.43 50.68
N GLU A 467 67.81 -29.52 51.52
CA GLU A 467 66.50 -30.03 51.17
C GLU A 467 65.90 -29.17 50.03
N LEU A 468 65.45 -29.83 48.95
CA LEU A 468 64.95 -29.16 47.75
C LEU A 468 63.56 -28.57 48.05
N ARG A 469 63.49 -27.25 48.26
CA ARG A 469 62.22 -26.54 48.49
C ARG A 469 61.36 -26.57 47.23
N MET A 470 60.17 -27.14 47.28
CA MET A 470 59.26 -27.25 46.13
C MET A 470 57.98 -26.46 46.38
N ALA A 471 57.58 -25.64 45.41
CA ALA A 471 56.30 -24.96 45.42
C ALA A 471 55.27 -25.78 44.63
N GLY A 472 54.09 -26.00 45.19
CA GLY A 472 53.04 -26.80 44.57
C GLY A 472 51.68 -26.60 45.23
N PHE A 473 50.67 -27.28 44.69
CA PHE A 473 49.35 -27.36 45.30
C PHE A 473 49.31 -28.56 46.24
N ALA A 474 48.94 -28.33 47.50
CA ALA A 474 48.69 -29.39 48.46
C ALA A 474 47.56 -28.98 49.43
N PRO A 475 47.03 -29.92 50.22
CA PRO A 475 46.05 -29.61 51.26
C PRO A 475 46.55 -28.51 52.20
N ARG A 476 45.65 -27.69 52.75
CA ARG A 476 45.99 -26.53 53.59
C ARG A 476 46.91 -26.87 54.79
N ASP A 477 46.88 -28.12 55.27
CA ASP A 477 47.75 -28.64 56.32
C ASP A 477 49.19 -28.96 55.89
N GLU A 478 49.45 -29.06 54.59
CA GLU A 478 50.76 -29.43 54.01
C GLU A 478 51.47 -28.28 53.30
N VAL A 479 50.85 -27.09 53.28
CA VAL A 479 51.31 -25.93 52.51
C VAL A 479 51.70 -24.78 53.44
N THR A 480 52.92 -24.29 53.29
CA THR A 480 53.34 -23.02 53.89
C THR A 480 53.39 -21.90 52.84
N PRO A 481 53.11 -20.64 53.22
CA PRO A 481 53.21 -19.51 52.29
C PRO A 481 54.63 -19.35 51.76
N LEU A 482 54.78 -19.06 50.47
CA LEU A 482 56.08 -18.83 49.86
C LEU A 482 56.71 -17.56 50.44
N LEU A 483 57.92 -17.71 50.97
CA LEU A 483 58.74 -16.60 51.41
C LEU A 483 59.43 -15.94 50.21
N ARG A 484 59.32 -14.60 50.15
CA ARG A 484 59.92 -13.78 49.09
C ARG A 484 61.44 -13.74 49.27
N GLY A 485 62.20 -14.10 48.23
CA GLY A 485 63.67 -14.13 48.24
C GLY A 485 64.28 -15.53 48.40
N GLU A 486 63.46 -16.53 48.69
CA GLU A 486 63.89 -17.93 48.79
C GLU A 486 63.95 -18.63 47.42
N ARG A 487 64.87 -19.60 47.28
CA ARG A 487 65.06 -20.34 46.02
C ARG A 487 64.31 -21.67 46.08
N TYR A 488 63.29 -21.79 45.24
CA TYR A 488 62.49 -23.01 45.09
C TYR A 488 62.90 -23.76 43.81
N GLY A 489 63.04 -25.08 43.87
CA GLY A 489 63.31 -25.94 42.71
C GLY A 489 64.75 -25.97 42.18
N VAL A 490 65.75 -25.48 42.93
CA VAL A 490 67.14 -25.41 42.46
C VAL A 490 67.93 -26.65 42.89
N THR A 491 68.40 -27.45 41.94
CA THR A 491 69.24 -28.63 42.23
C THR A 491 70.72 -28.23 42.36
N TYR A 492 71.51 -29.02 43.10
CA TYR A 492 72.90 -28.67 43.44
C TYR A 492 73.81 -28.40 42.21
N ASN A 493 73.46 -28.95 41.03
CA ASN A 493 74.20 -28.74 39.79
C ASN A 493 73.96 -27.37 39.11
N ASP A 494 72.94 -26.62 39.51
CA ASP A 494 72.69 -25.27 38.96
C ASP A 494 73.57 -24.19 39.61
N LYS A 495 74.35 -24.53 40.65
CA LYS A 495 75.24 -23.57 41.35
C LYS A 495 76.42 -23.10 40.51
N VAL A 496 76.72 -23.73 39.37
CA VAL A 496 77.84 -23.34 38.49
C VAL A 496 77.37 -22.50 37.28
N ALA A 497 76.07 -22.40 37.03
CA ALA A 497 75.54 -21.66 35.89
C ALA A 497 74.85 -20.34 36.32
N GLY A 498 75.63 -19.28 36.42
CA GLY A 498 75.15 -17.94 36.05
C GLY A 498 74.40 -17.14 37.10
N SER A 499 75.17 -16.46 37.97
CA SER A 499 74.82 -15.14 38.50
C SER A 499 74.54 -14.18 37.34
N LYS A 500 73.28 -13.80 37.11
CA LYS A 500 72.84 -12.52 36.51
C LYS A 500 71.32 -12.44 36.49
N VAL A 501 70.73 -11.86 37.53
CA VAL A 501 69.45 -11.15 37.39
C VAL A 501 69.61 -9.82 38.14
N ARG A 502 69.59 -8.75 37.34
CA ARG A 502 69.74 -7.35 37.73
C ARG A 502 68.54 -6.89 38.56
N ASP A 503 68.85 -6.07 39.55
CA ASP A 503 67.95 -5.08 40.15
C ASP A 503 67.28 -4.19 39.10
N GLY A 504 66.07 -3.74 39.43
CA GLY A 504 65.74 -2.32 39.22
C GLY A 504 64.51 -1.99 38.37
N SER A 505 63.56 -1.36 39.07
CA SER A 505 62.74 -0.20 38.68
C SER A 505 61.46 -0.39 37.85
N LEU A 506 60.35 -0.15 38.56
CA LEU A 506 59.25 0.71 38.11
C LEU A 506 59.76 1.91 37.29
N LEU A 507 59.12 2.16 36.16
CA LEU A 507 59.02 3.48 35.54
C LEU A 507 57.57 3.68 35.09
N THR A 508 56.86 4.52 35.84
CA THR A 508 55.84 5.42 35.32
C THR A 508 56.56 6.53 34.56
N ASP A 509 56.17 6.84 33.32
CA ASP A 509 56.06 8.23 32.89
C ASP A 509 55.19 8.38 31.63
N ASP A 510 54.60 9.57 31.57
CA ASP A 510 53.64 10.10 30.62
C ASP A 510 54.15 10.23 29.18
N GLY A 511 53.22 10.36 28.23
CA GLY A 511 53.54 10.62 26.83
C GLY A 511 52.34 10.88 25.94
N VAL A 512 51.81 12.11 26.03
CA VAL A 512 50.92 12.76 25.05
C VAL A 512 51.60 12.85 23.67
N HIS A 513 50.91 12.41 22.60
CA HIS A 513 50.68 13.20 21.38
C HIS A 513 49.83 12.46 20.32
N ASN A 514 48.81 13.20 19.86
CA ASN A 514 47.90 13.04 18.71
C ASN A 514 46.77 12.02 18.76
#